data_AF-A0A496V0V0-F1
#
_entry.id   AF-A0A496V0V0-F1
#
_cell.length_a   1.000
_cell.length_b   1.000
_cell.length_c   1.000
_cell.angle_alpha   90.00
_cell.angle_beta   90.00
_cell.angle_gamma   90.00
#
_symmetry.space_group_name_H-M   'P 1'
#
loop_
_entity.id
_entity.type
_entity.pdbx_description
1 polymer ?
#
loop_
_entity_poly.entity_id
_entity_poly.type
_entity_poly.pdbx_seq_one_letter_code
_entity_poly.pdbx_strand_id
1 'polypeptide(L)'
;MPMRETYPTARFLGIVAAGDFTKPARDLIRSREIDLFYVPKDNIIIIKAFFYNGLIMDYPDNSTETEKWRIVTTFEKTFTSEKKEQVQHSLITQVGIPTINSYVDRVRAALSALPQEIRFILRQDSTPLIFESLAEASKFLNQPNFRMGKPQKSYLYQITFSDGSEFEKTVASLEMLKQLHKQIELLASHLNQITL
;
A
#
# COMPACT_ATOMS: atom_id res chain seq x y z
N MET A 1 3.96 -8.55 -0.72
CA MET A 1 2.81 -7.77 -0.22
C MET A 1 1.60 -8.02 -1.11
N PRO A 2 0.45 -8.52 -0.59
CA PRO A 2 -0.61 -9.08 -1.42
C PRO A 2 -1.19 -8.11 -2.46
N MET A 3 -1.24 -6.81 -2.16
CA MET A 3 -1.82 -5.81 -3.06
C MET A 3 -0.97 -5.54 -4.31
N ARG A 4 0.33 -5.25 -4.16
CA ARG A 4 1.23 -5.05 -5.30
C ARG A 4 1.44 -6.33 -6.09
N GLU A 5 1.48 -7.48 -5.42
CA GLU A 5 1.56 -8.80 -6.07
C GLU A 5 0.30 -9.14 -6.87
N THR A 6 -0.87 -8.68 -6.43
CA THR A 6 -2.15 -8.97 -7.09
C THR A 6 -2.46 -7.96 -8.19
N TYR A 7 -2.23 -6.67 -7.92
CA TYR A 7 -2.63 -5.53 -8.73
C TYR A 7 -1.41 -4.65 -9.05
N PRO A 8 -0.90 -4.69 -10.30
CA PRO A 8 0.26 -3.88 -10.68
C PRO A 8 -0.05 -2.37 -10.74
N THR A 9 -1.33 -2.01 -10.75
CA THR A 9 -1.83 -0.64 -10.70
C THR A 9 -1.92 -0.07 -9.28
N ALA A 10 -1.82 -0.91 -8.25
CA ALA A 10 -1.79 -0.47 -6.86
C ALA A 10 -0.39 0.00 -6.47
N ARG A 11 -0.03 1.22 -6.88
CA ARG A 11 1.33 1.75 -6.75
C ARG A 11 1.67 2.28 -5.35
N PHE A 12 0.68 2.71 -4.57
CA PHE A 12 0.88 3.24 -3.21
C PHE A 12 -0.15 2.65 -2.25
N LEU A 13 0.31 2.25 -1.07
CA LEU A 13 -0.55 1.89 0.06
C LEU A 13 -0.05 2.64 1.29
N GLY A 14 -0.89 3.53 1.80
CA GLY A 14 -0.56 4.34 2.96
C GLY A 14 -1.69 4.42 3.97
N ILE A 15 -1.31 4.66 5.22
CA ILE A 15 -2.22 4.90 6.34
C ILE A 15 -1.97 6.32 6.83
N VAL A 16 -3.05 7.10 6.97
CA VAL A 16 -3.04 8.37 7.69
C VAL A 16 -3.71 8.11 9.03
N ALA A 17 -2.92 8.12 10.11
CA ALA A 17 -3.38 7.76 11.44
C ALA A 17 -3.07 8.86 12.45
N ALA A 18 -4.04 9.09 13.32
CA ALA A 18 -3.99 10.00 14.44
C ALA A 18 -4.43 9.21 15.68
N GLY A 19 -3.64 9.16 16.75
CA GLY A 19 -4.00 8.34 17.92
C GLY A 19 -2.85 7.69 18.67
N ASP A 20 -3.20 6.76 19.55
CA ASP A 20 -2.27 5.93 20.32
C ASP A 20 -1.95 4.65 19.56
N PHE A 21 -1.09 4.78 18.55
CA PHE A 21 -0.49 3.59 17.94
C PHE A 21 0.66 3.13 18.83
N THR A 22 0.62 1.88 19.27
CA THR A 22 1.75 1.28 19.98
C THR A 22 2.94 1.13 19.03
N LYS A 23 4.17 1.14 19.58
CA LYS A 23 5.37 0.91 18.77
C LYS A 23 5.30 -0.40 17.95
N PRO A 24 4.87 -1.55 18.53
CA PRO A 24 4.72 -2.78 17.76
C PRO A 24 3.75 -2.67 16.58
N ALA A 25 2.64 -1.93 16.74
CA ALA A 25 1.69 -1.72 15.65
C ALA A 25 2.31 -0.91 14.50
N ARG A 26 3.07 0.14 14.81
CA ARG A 26 3.80 0.93 13.80
C ARG A 26 4.88 0.12 13.10
N ASP A 27 5.59 -0.70 13.85
CA ASP A 27 6.66 -1.55 13.31
C ASP A 27 6.10 -2.62 12.37
N LEU A 28 4.93 -3.19 12.68
CA LEU A 28 4.21 -4.13 11.81
C LEU A 28 3.74 -3.48 10.49
N ILE A 29 3.28 -2.23 10.54
CA ILE A 29 2.89 -1.48 9.34
C ILE A 29 4.12 -1.28 8.43
N ARG A 30 5.24 -0.83 9.02
CA ARG A 30 6.50 -0.62 8.30
C ARG A 30 7.09 -1.90 7.74
N SER A 31 7.04 -3.00 8.49
CA SER A 31 7.56 -4.30 8.02
C SER A 31 6.77 -4.86 6.84
N ARG A 32 5.57 -4.35 6.59
CA ARG A 32 4.74 -4.69 5.43
C ARG A 32 4.90 -3.71 4.28
N GLU A 33 5.84 -2.76 4.36
CA GLU A 33 6.04 -1.69 3.36
C GLU A 33 4.81 -0.81 3.16
N ILE A 34 3.99 -0.65 4.20
CA ILE A 34 2.86 0.29 4.19
C ILE A 34 3.39 1.65 4.67
N ASP A 35 3.20 2.69 3.87
CA ASP A 35 3.55 4.05 4.26
C ASP A 35 2.65 4.52 5.41
N LEU A 36 3.23 5.20 6.40
CA LEU A 36 2.47 5.65 7.58
C LEU A 36 2.71 7.14 7.80
N PHE A 37 1.66 7.94 7.61
CA PHE A 37 1.59 9.30 8.13
C PHE A 37 0.95 9.26 9.52
N TYR A 38 1.79 9.32 10.54
CA TYR A 38 1.36 9.18 11.92
C TYR A 38 1.45 10.50 12.69
N VAL A 39 0.32 10.92 13.24
CA VAL A 39 0.23 12.04 14.19
C VAL A 39 -0.03 11.46 15.59
N PRO A 40 0.93 11.56 16.52
CA PRO A 40 0.75 11.03 17.87
C PRO A 40 -0.32 11.80 18.66
N LYS A 41 -1.15 11.07 19.43
CA LYS A 41 -2.11 11.66 20.37
C LYS A 41 -1.41 12.19 21.62
N ASP A 42 -0.56 11.37 22.24
CA ASP A 42 0.13 11.67 23.50
C ASP A 42 1.11 12.86 23.43
N ASN A 43 1.63 13.17 22.24
CA ASN A 43 2.43 14.36 22.03
C ASN A 43 1.56 15.47 21.48
N ILE A 44 0.68 16.03 22.32
CA ILE A 44 0.26 17.43 22.29
C ILE A 44 -0.53 17.89 21.04
N ILE A 45 -0.31 17.35 19.84
CA ILE A 45 -0.61 18.04 18.59
C ILE A 45 -2.11 18.01 18.31
N ILE A 46 -2.72 16.83 18.38
CA ILE A 46 -4.15 16.72 18.11
C ILE A 46 -4.93 17.34 19.25
N ILE A 47 -4.66 16.93 20.50
CA ILE A 47 -5.37 17.45 21.67
C ILE A 47 -5.19 18.98 21.79
N LYS A 48 -3.97 19.52 21.61
CA LYS A 48 -3.78 20.98 21.63
C LYS A 48 -4.38 21.68 20.43
N ALA A 49 -4.34 21.12 19.22
CA ALA A 49 -5.01 21.75 18.08
C ALA A 49 -6.51 21.90 18.34
N PHE A 50 -7.18 20.89 18.88
CA PHE A 50 -8.60 21.01 19.26
C PHE A 50 -8.78 21.95 20.46
N PHE A 51 -7.95 21.84 21.49
CA PHE A 51 -8.02 22.68 22.68
C PHE A 51 -7.79 24.18 22.41
N TYR A 52 -6.81 24.54 21.56
CA TYR A 52 -6.57 25.94 21.16
C TYR A 52 -7.74 26.53 20.37
N ASN A 53 -8.54 25.67 19.76
CA ASN A 53 -9.79 26.06 19.13
C ASN A 53 -10.97 25.94 20.11
N GLY A 54 -10.76 25.75 21.41
CA GLY A 54 -11.85 25.68 22.39
C GLY A 54 -12.70 24.42 22.27
N LEU A 55 -12.17 23.36 21.68
CA LEU A 55 -12.83 22.05 21.59
C LEU A 55 -12.18 21.06 22.54
N ILE A 56 -13.01 20.22 23.16
CA ILE A 56 -12.59 19.12 24.02
C ILE A 56 -12.90 17.82 23.29
N MET A 57 -11.85 17.11 22.87
CA MET A 57 -11.95 15.90 22.04
C MET A 57 -11.71 14.61 22.84
N ASP A 58 -11.07 14.71 24.02
CA ASP A 58 -10.73 13.57 24.86
C ASP A 58 -11.43 13.71 26.22
N TYR A 59 -11.77 12.59 26.84
CA TYR A 59 -12.36 12.54 28.18
C TYR A 59 -11.64 11.50 29.04
N PRO A 60 -11.52 11.71 30.36
CA PRO A 60 -10.95 10.70 31.25
C PRO A 60 -11.74 9.39 31.19
N ASP A 61 -11.03 8.25 31.16
CA ASP A 61 -11.67 6.92 31.10
C ASP A 61 -12.61 6.64 32.28
N ASN A 62 -12.36 7.26 33.43
CA ASN A 62 -13.18 7.14 34.64
C ASN A 62 -14.38 8.10 34.68
N SER A 63 -14.63 8.85 33.60
CA SER A 63 -15.78 9.76 33.50
C SER A 63 -17.10 9.00 33.48
N THR A 64 -18.15 9.57 34.07
CA THR A 64 -19.50 9.00 34.01
C THR A 64 -20.06 9.08 32.58
N GLU A 65 -20.99 8.19 32.23
CA GLU A 65 -21.64 8.21 30.91
C GLU A 65 -22.35 9.54 30.63
N THR A 66 -22.94 10.16 31.65
CA THR A 66 -23.54 11.50 31.55
C THR A 66 -22.52 12.56 31.13
N GLU A 67 -21.30 12.50 31.68
CA GLU A 67 -20.24 13.46 31.37
C GLU A 67 -19.66 13.22 29.98
N LYS A 68 -19.45 11.95 29.59
CA LYS A 68 -19.05 11.60 28.22
C LYS A 68 -20.06 12.11 27.20
N TRP A 69 -21.36 11.88 27.46
CA TRP A 69 -22.43 12.34 26.60
C TRP A 69 -22.44 13.86 26.48
N ARG A 70 -22.31 14.58 27.60
CA ARG A 70 -22.22 16.05 27.63
C ARG A 70 -21.06 16.56 26.76
N ILE A 71 -19.88 15.96 26.85
CA ILE A 71 -18.70 16.34 26.06
C ILE A 71 -18.96 16.11 24.57
N VAL A 72 -19.46 14.92 24.19
CA VAL A 72 -19.76 14.58 22.79
C VAL A 72 -20.81 15.54 22.21
N THR A 73 -21.93 15.76 22.89
CA THR A 73 -23.00 16.65 22.39
C THR A 73 -22.54 18.10 22.31
N THR A 74 -21.68 18.55 23.22
CA THR A 74 -21.10 19.89 23.17
C THR A 74 -20.16 20.02 21.97
N PHE A 75 -19.31 19.03 21.75
CA PHE A 75 -18.39 18.97 20.62
C PHE A 75 -19.14 18.99 19.29
N GLU A 76 -20.16 18.15 19.11
CA GLU A 76 -20.97 18.10 17.88
C GLU A 76 -21.60 19.45 17.54
N LYS A 77 -22.10 20.18 18.55
CA LYS A 77 -22.69 21.52 18.36
C LYS A 77 -21.67 22.58 18.00
N THR A 78 -20.44 22.48 18.51
CA THR A 78 -19.39 23.49 18.31
C THR A 78 -18.45 23.18 17.14
N PHE A 79 -18.43 21.94 16.64
CA PHE A 79 -17.60 21.51 15.52
C PHE A 79 -18.21 21.85 14.15
N THR A 80 -18.47 23.15 13.96
CA THR A 80 -19.00 23.74 12.72
C THR A 80 -17.95 23.73 11.61
N SER A 81 -18.35 24.06 10.37
CA SER A 81 -17.43 24.15 9.23
C SER A 81 -16.29 25.16 9.46
N GLU A 82 -16.61 26.33 10.00
CA GLU A 82 -15.60 27.33 10.39
C GLU A 82 -14.60 26.75 11.41
N LYS A 83 -15.12 25.98 12.38
CA LYS A 83 -14.28 25.37 13.40
C LYS A 83 -13.34 24.30 12.84
N LYS A 84 -13.80 23.56 11.84
CA LYS A 84 -12.98 22.57 11.11
C LYS A 84 -11.80 23.25 10.43
N GLU A 85 -12.01 24.39 9.78
CA GLU A 85 -10.94 25.14 9.13
C GLU A 85 -9.90 25.66 10.14
N GLN A 86 -10.35 26.20 11.28
CA GLN A 86 -9.46 26.68 12.34
C GLN A 86 -8.61 25.53 12.94
N VAL A 87 -9.23 24.37 13.20
CA VAL A 87 -8.55 23.16 13.66
C VAL A 87 -7.58 22.63 12.61
N GLN A 88 -7.98 22.59 11.34
CA GLN A 88 -7.12 22.19 10.23
C GLN A 88 -5.87 23.05 10.17
N HIS A 89 -6.01 24.37 10.22
CA HIS A 89 -4.87 25.30 10.19
C HIS A 89 -3.93 25.06 11.39
N SER A 90 -4.51 24.81 12.57
CA SER A 90 -3.76 24.50 13.78
C SER A 90 -3.00 23.17 13.66
N LEU A 91 -3.63 22.13 13.11
CA LEU A 91 -3.00 20.83 12.86
C LEU A 91 -1.86 20.95 11.85
N ILE A 92 -2.06 21.65 10.73
CA ILE A 92 -1.03 21.87 9.71
C ILE A 92 0.17 22.59 10.32
N THR A 93 -0.08 23.62 11.13
CA THR A 93 0.97 24.40 11.80
C THR A 93 1.77 23.54 12.78
N GLN A 94 1.09 22.71 13.57
CA GLN A 94 1.74 21.91 14.60
C GLN A 94 2.45 20.66 14.06
N VAL A 95 1.89 20.00 13.05
CA VAL A 95 2.55 18.89 12.34
C VAL A 95 3.73 19.39 11.49
N GLY A 96 3.60 20.62 10.99
CA GLY A 96 4.58 21.27 10.14
C GLY A 96 4.37 20.95 8.67
N ILE A 97 4.35 22.01 7.85
CA ILE A 97 4.27 21.94 6.39
C ILE A 97 5.34 21.01 5.79
N PRO A 98 6.62 21.00 6.26
CA PRO A 98 7.63 20.10 5.71
C PRO A 98 7.28 18.62 5.87
N THR A 99 6.68 18.22 6.99
CA THR A 99 6.25 16.84 7.25
C THR A 99 5.14 16.41 6.30
N ILE A 100 4.16 17.30 6.09
CA ILE A 100 3.04 17.08 5.18
C ILE A 100 3.57 16.99 3.74
N ASN A 101 4.38 17.95 3.31
CA ASN A 101 4.96 17.97 1.96
C ASN A 101 5.79 16.72 1.70
N SER A 102 6.62 16.30 2.65
CA SER A 102 7.40 15.06 2.53
C SER A 102 6.52 13.83 2.31
N TYR A 103 5.35 13.74 2.98
CA TYR A 103 4.42 12.64 2.75
C TYR A 103 3.76 12.73 1.38
N VAL A 104 3.30 13.92 0.99
CA VAL A 104 2.72 14.16 -0.34
C VAL A 104 3.72 13.83 -1.44
N ASP A 105 5.00 14.18 -1.25
CA ASP A 105 6.06 13.89 -2.22
C ASP A 105 6.35 12.39 -2.32
N ARG A 106 6.26 11.62 -1.23
CA ARG A 106 6.31 10.14 -1.29
C ARG A 106 5.14 9.56 -2.07
N VAL A 107 3.92 10.05 -1.83
CA VAL A 107 2.72 9.64 -2.58
C VAL A 107 2.91 9.95 -4.07
N ARG A 108 3.33 11.18 -4.40
CA ARG A 108 3.59 11.60 -5.78
C ARG A 108 4.67 10.75 -6.43
N ALA A 109 5.78 10.50 -5.75
CA ALA A 109 6.87 9.67 -6.27
C ALA A 109 6.39 8.24 -6.58
N ALA A 110 5.65 7.62 -5.67
CA ALA A 110 5.11 6.27 -5.88
C ALA A 110 4.09 6.21 -7.02
N LEU A 111 3.21 7.22 -7.13
CA LEU A 111 2.22 7.30 -8.20
C LEU A 111 2.85 7.64 -9.55
N SER A 112 3.87 8.50 -9.61
CA SER A 112 4.53 8.90 -10.85
C SER A 112 5.58 7.89 -11.36
N ALA A 113 5.82 6.80 -10.62
CA ALA A 113 6.76 5.78 -11.04
C ALA A 113 6.27 5.08 -12.31
N LEU A 114 6.95 5.33 -13.43
CA LEU A 114 6.63 4.75 -14.74
C LEU A 114 7.33 3.41 -14.93
N PRO A 115 6.73 2.46 -15.68
CA PRO A 115 7.44 1.27 -16.16
C PRO A 115 8.70 1.65 -16.95
N GLN A 116 9.86 1.10 -16.58
CA GLN A 116 11.14 1.30 -17.26
C GLN A 116 11.54 0.07 -18.08
N GLU A 117 11.26 -1.13 -17.56
CA GLU A 117 11.54 -2.39 -18.23
C GLU A 117 10.30 -3.29 -18.17
N ILE A 118 9.93 -3.87 -19.31
CA ILE A 118 8.83 -4.85 -19.40
C ILE A 118 9.39 -6.10 -20.07
N ARG A 119 9.29 -7.25 -19.39
CA ARG A 119 9.74 -8.53 -19.91
C ARG A 119 8.56 -9.48 -20.05
N PHE A 120 8.45 -10.08 -21.23
CA PHE A 120 7.55 -11.19 -21.51
C PHE A 120 8.38 -12.46 -21.62
N ILE A 121 8.13 -13.44 -20.76
CA ILE A 121 8.86 -14.72 -20.79
C ILE A 121 7.86 -15.85 -21.04
N LEU A 122 8.02 -16.56 -22.15
CA LEU A 122 7.30 -17.80 -22.41
C LEU A 122 7.94 -18.93 -21.60
N ARG A 123 7.15 -19.53 -20.70
CA ARG A 123 7.51 -20.76 -19.98
C ARG A 123 6.82 -21.94 -20.65
N GLN A 124 7.56 -23.04 -20.78
CA GLN A 124 7.10 -24.29 -21.34
C GLN A 124 7.37 -25.39 -20.33
N ASP A 125 6.31 -25.88 -19.69
CA ASP A 125 6.41 -26.93 -18.69
C ASP A 125 6.44 -28.28 -19.41
N SER A 126 7.39 -29.12 -19.05
CA SER A 126 7.42 -30.52 -19.51
C SER A 126 6.20 -31.26 -18.95
N THR A 127 5.86 -32.40 -19.56
CA THR A 127 4.91 -33.32 -18.92
C THR A 127 5.43 -33.74 -17.54
N PRO A 128 4.60 -33.72 -16.48
CA PRO A 128 5.04 -34.14 -15.14
C PRO A 128 5.63 -35.54 -15.16
N LEU A 129 6.81 -35.69 -14.56
CA LEU A 129 7.41 -36.99 -14.29
C LEU A 129 7.07 -37.37 -12.85
N ILE A 130 6.42 -38.52 -12.69
CA ILE A 130 6.07 -39.08 -11.39
C ILE A 130 7.05 -40.23 -11.13
N PHE A 131 7.66 -40.22 -9.95
CA PHE A 131 8.58 -41.26 -9.50
C PHE A 131 7.90 -42.07 -8.40
N GLU A 132 8.08 -43.39 -8.40
CA GLU A 132 7.47 -44.27 -7.39
C GLU A 132 8.36 -44.42 -6.15
N SER A 133 9.62 -43.99 -6.24
CA SER A 133 10.56 -44.01 -5.12
C SER A 133 11.56 -42.85 -5.12
N LEU A 134 12.12 -42.56 -3.94
CA LEU A 134 13.21 -41.59 -3.77
C LEU A 134 14.48 -41.99 -4.54
N ALA A 135 14.74 -43.30 -4.67
CA ALA A 135 15.90 -43.81 -5.38
C ALA A 135 15.83 -43.51 -6.89
N GLU A 136 14.64 -43.66 -7.49
CA GLU A 136 14.39 -43.31 -8.89
C GLU A 136 14.53 -41.80 -9.15
N ALA A 137 13.94 -40.97 -8.27
CA ALA A 137 14.06 -39.53 -8.37
C ALA A 137 15.54 -39.07 -8.25
N SER A 138 16.31 -39.68 -7.33
CA SER A 138 17.74 -39.38 -7.16
C SER A 138 18.56 -39.79 -8.38
N LYS A 139 18.25 -40.95 -8.99
CA LYS A 139 18.91 -41.40 -10.23
C LYS A 139 18.62 -40.46 -11.39
N PHE A 140 17.40 -39.94 -11.50
CA PHE A 140 17.03 -38.95 -12.51
C PHE A 140 17.82 -37.64 -12.37
N LEU A 141 18.04 -37.15 -11.15
CA LEU A 141 18.80 -35.90 -10.92
C LEU A 141 20.25 -35.98 -11.40
N ASN A 142 20.85 -37.18 -11.43
CA ASN A 142 22.21 -37.37 -11.97
C ASN A 142 22.25 -37.26 -13.50
N GLN A 143 21.14 -37.54 -14.20
CA GLN A 143 21.03 -37.46 -15.66
C GLN A 143 19.60 -37.04 -16.05
N PRO A 144 19.25 -35.75 -15.89
CA PRO A 144 17.89 -35.29 -16.09
C PRO A 144 17.49 -35.36 -17.57
N ASN A 145 16.32 -35.93 -17.85
CA ASN A 145 15.76 -36.02 -19.20
C ASN A 145 14.25 -35.72 -19.19
N PHE A 146 13.90 -34.45 -19.34
CA PHE A 146 12.51 -33.99 -19.39
C PHE A 146 11.89 -34.18 -20.79
N ARG A 147 10.64 -34.68 -20.84
CA ARG A 147 9.92 -34.87 -22.11
C ARG A 147 9.07 -33.65 -22.46
N MET A 148 9.33 -33.06 -23.63
CA MET A 148 8.67 -31.83 -24.12
C MET A 148 7.62 -32.09 -25.22
N GLY A 149 6.88 -33.21 -25.15
CA GLY A 149 5.98 -33.64 -26.25
C GLY A 149 4.75 -32.74 -26.49
N LYS A 150 4.15 -32.21 -25.41
CA LYS A 150 3.04 -31.24 -25.44
C LYS A 150 3.19 -30.28 -24.26
N PRO A 151 4.11 -29.31 -24.34
CA PRO A 151 4.41 -28.48 -23.19
C PRO A 151 3.22 -27.60 -22.83
N GLN A 152 2.88 -27.57 -21.55
CA GLN A 152 1.94 -26.57 -21.06
C GLN A 152 2.63 -25.22 -21.12
N LYS A 153 1.98 -24.24 -21.74
CA LYS A 153 2.52 -22.89 -21.87
C LYS A 153 2.01 -22.03 -20.73
N SER A 154 2.90 -21.26 -20.14
CA SER A 154 2.55 -20.14 -19.27
C SER A 154 3.40 -18.93 -19.66
N TYR A 155 2.95 -17.75 -19.28
CA TYR A 155 3.63 -16.51 -19.61
C TYR A 155 3.95 -15.78 -18.32
N LEU A 156 5.21 -15.43 -18.13
CA LEU A 156 5.63 -14.54 -17.07
C LEU A 156 5.61 -13.11 -17.59
N TYR A 157 4.91 -12.25 -16.86
CA TYR A 157 4.95 -10.81 -17.04
C TYR A 157 5.79 -10.22 -15.92
N GLN A 158 6.87 -9.51 -16.27
CA GLN A 158 7.69 -8.79 -15.32
C GLN A 158 7.74 -7.31 -15.71
N ILE A 159 7.63 -6.43 -14.72
CA ILE A 159 7.84 -4.99 -14.86
C ILE A 159 8.80 -4.52 -13.78
N THR A 160 9.76 -3.70 -14.17
CA THR A 160 10.56 -2.86 -13.27
C THR A 160 10.15 -1.41 -13.46
N PHE A 161 9.79 -0.73 -12.37
CA PHE A 161 9.38 0.67 -12.36
C PHE A 161 10.55 1.59 -12.03
N SER A 162 10.42 2.90 -12.33
CA SER A 162 11.48 3.89 -12.10
C SER A 162 11.83 4.13 -10.62
N ASP A 163 10.95 3.74 -9.70
CA ASP A 163 11.19 3.74 -8.25
C ASP A 163 11.93 2.48 -7.76
N GLY A 164 12.31 1.58 -8.67
CA GLY A 164 12.97 0.31 -8.37
C GLY A 164 12.03 -0.80 -7.90
N SER A 165 10.73 -0.55 -7.80
CA SER A 165 9.77 -1.61 -7.47
C SER A 165 9.56 -2.55 -8.66
N GLU A 166 9.24 -3.80 -8.34
CA GLU A 166 9.04 -4.85 -9.33
C GLU A 166 7.63 -5.45 -9.22
N PHE A 167 7.12 -5.88 -10.36
CA PHE A 167 5.89 -6.63 -10.45
C PHE A 167 6.10 -7.88 -11.30
N GLU A 168 5.75 -9.05 -10.76
CA GLU A 168 5.83 -10.32 -11.48
C GLU A 168 4.49 -11.07 -11.38
N LYS A 169 4.00 -11.57 -12.53
CA LYS A 169 2.79 -12.40 -12.56
C LYS A 169 2.87 -13.46 -13.65
N THR A 170 2.58 -14.71 -13.28
CA THR A 170 2.40 -15.80 -14.24
C THR A 170 0.94 -15.88 -14.69
N VAL A 171 0.71 -15.99 -16.00
CA VAL A 171 -0.62 -16.15 -16.60
C VAL A 171 -0.64 -17.34 -17.56
N ALA A 172 -1.81 -17.98 -17.71
CA ALA A 172 -1.95 -19.22 -18.47
C ALA A 172 -2.06 -19.01 -19.99
N SER A 173 -2.39 -17.80 -20.45
CA SER A 173 -2.60 -17.53 -21.88
C SER A 173 -2.06 -16.18 -22.32
N LEU A 174 -1.85 -16.04 -23.63
CA LEU A 174 -1.41 -14.80 -24.25
C LEU A 174 -2.47 -13.70 -24.13
N GLU A 175 -3.74 -14.07 -24.11
CA GLU A 175 -4.88 -13.17 -23.92
C GLU A 175 -4.83 -12.52 -22.54
N MET A 176 -4.56 -13.32 -21.49
CA MET A 176 -4.37 -12.79 -20.13
C MET A 176 -3.14 -11.89 -20.04
N LEU A 177 -2.06 -12.22 -20.75
CA LEU A 177 -0.86 -11.38 -20.81
C LEU A 177 -1.16 -10.02 -21.45
N LYS A 178 -1.90 -10.01 -22.56
CA LYS A 178 -2.37 -8.78 -23.23
C LYS A 178 -3.28 -7.95 -22.31
N GLN A 179 -4.19 -8.59 -21.58
CA GLN A 179 -5.07 -7.89 -20.63
C GLN A 179 -4.26 -7.22 -19.51
N LEU A 180 -3.27 -7.92 -18.96
CA LEU A 180 -2.40 -7.39 -17.91
C LEU A 180 -1.55 -6.23 -18.43
N HIS A 181 -1.02 -6.33 -19.65
CA HIS A 181 -0.29 -5.24 -20.28
C HIS A 181 -1.19 -4.01 -20.52
N LYS A 182 -2.42 -4.21 -20.98
CA LYS A 182 -3.39 -3.13 -21.18
C LYS A 182 -3.71 -2.36 -19.90
N GLN A 183 -3.78 -3.04 -18.75
CA GLN A 183 -3.96 -2.36 -17.46
C GLN A 183 -2.79 -1.41 -17.14
N ILE A 184 -1.58 -1.79 -17.54
CA ILE A 184 -0.37 -1.02 -17.32
C ILE A 184 -0.27 0.15 -18.30
N GLU A 185 -0.66 -0.04 -19.56
CA GLU A 185 -0.80 1.06 -20.52
C GLU A 185 -1.80 2.11 -20.04
N LEU A 186 -2.95 1.67 -19.50
CA LEU A 186 -3.96 2.57 -18.93
C LEU A 186 -3.41 3.34 -17.74
N LEU A 187 -2.71 2.66 -16.83
CA LEU A 187 -2.05 3.30 -15.68
C LEU A 187 -1.03 4.33 -16.15
N ALA A 188 -0.10 3.95 -17.03
CA ALA A 188 0.93 4.85 -17.55
C ALA A 188 0.32 6.07 -18.25
N SER A 189 -0.73 5.87 -19.04
CA SER A 189 -1.46 6.95 -19.71
C SER A 189 -2.10 7.91 -18.70
N HIS A 190 -2.74 7.38 -17.66
CA HIS A 190 -3.35 8.18 -16.61
C HIS A 190 -2.32 8.99 -15.82
N LEU A 191 -1.19 8.38 -15.46
CA LEU A 191 -0.13 9.03 -14.72
C LEU A 191 0.55 10.14 -15.54
N ASN A 192 0.79 9.90 -16.82
CA ASN A 192 1.32 10.93 -17.73
C ASN A 192 0.39 12.16 -17.84
N GLN A 193 -0.93 11.99 -17.63
CA GLN A 193 -1.87 13.12 -17.61
C GLN A 193 -1.87 13.89 -16.29
N ILE A 194 -1.55 13.24 -15.17
CA ILE A 194 -1.48 13.86 -13.83
C ILE A 194 -0.16 14.64 -13.64
N THR A 195 0.87 14.37 -14.45
CA THR A 195 2.21 14.95 -14.29
C THR A 195 2.37 16.31 -14.99
N LEU A 196 1.30 17.13 -15.03
CA LEU A 196 1.28 18.52 -15.52
C LEU A 196 0.87 19.50 -14.42
#